data_AF-A0A971FW00-F1
#
_entry.id   AF-A0A971FW00-F1
#
_cell.length_a   1.000
_cell.length_b   1.000
_cell.length_c   1.000
_cell.angle_alpha   90.00
_cell.angle_beta   90.00
_cell.angle_gamma   90.00
#
_symmetry.space_group_name_H-M   'P 1'
#
loop_
_entity.id
_entity.type
_entity.pdbx_description
1 polymer ?
#
loop_
_entity_poly.entity_id
_entity_poly.type
_entity_poly.pdbx_seq_one_letter_code
_entity_poly.pdbx_strand_id
1 'polypeptide(L)'
;MITNDITGALQLLVVGMITVFLVLLIVIYLGKLLIWAVNKWAPEEAVANKGSKAANAVAAIDATTKAIIDATVSQITGGKGRANKITKL
;
A
#
# COMPACT_ATOMS: atom_id res chain seq x y z
N MET A 1 -18.18 10.21 -53.81
CA MET A 1 -18.06 11.38 -52.91
C MET A 1 -18.44 11.04 -51.47
N ILE A 2 -19.54 10.31 -51.21
CA ILE A 2 -20.02 9.95 -49.85
C ILE A 2 -19.09 9.02 -49.04
N THR A 3 -18.30 8.17 -49.70
CA THR A 3 -17.39 7.22 -49.03
C THR A 3 -16.29 7.91 -48.22
N ASN A 4 -15.85 9.10 -48.64
CA ASN A 4 -14.78 9.83 -47.97
C ASN A 4 -15.23 10.43 -46.64
N ASP A 5 -16.52 10.77 -46.52
CA ASP A 5 -17.09 11.40 -45.33
C ASP A 5 -17.26 10.38 -44.18
N ILE A 6 -17.66 9.15 -44.50
CA ILE A 6 -17.79 8.07 -43.51
C ILE A 6 -16.41 7.65 -42.98
N THR A 7 -15.41 7.50 -43.86
CA THR A 7 -14.03 7.17 -43.44
C THR A 7 -13.45 8.29 -42.57
N GLY A 8 -13.66 9.55 -42.95
CA GLY A 8 -13.24 10.71 -42.14
C GLY A 8 -13.92 10.74 -40.77
N ALA A 9 -15.23 10.52 -40.71
CA ALA A 9 -15.98 10.48 -39.45
C ALA A 9 -15.51 9.34 -38.52
N LEU A 10 -15.23 8.16 -39.07
CA LEU A 10 -14.72 7.02 -38.32
C LEU A 10 -13.30 7.27 -37.79
N GLN A 11 -12.43 7.91 -38.59
CA GLN A 11 -11.10 8.33 -38.13
C GLN A 11 -11.19 9.34 -36.99
N LEU A 12 -12.08 10.34 -37.09
CA LEU A 12 -12.27 11.34 -36.04
C LEU A 12 -12.78 10.72 -34.72
N LEU A 13 -13.66 9.72 -34.78
CA LEU A 13 -14.08 8.94 -33.60
C LEU A 13 -12.86 8.27 -32.95
N VAL A 14 -12.12 7.48 -33.72
CA VAL A 14 -10.97 6.71 -33.22
C VAL A 14 -9.91 7.64 -32.64
N VAL A 15 -9.60 8.74 -33.32
CA VAL A 15 -8.68 9.76 -32.84
C VAL A 15 -9.18 10.38 -31.53
N GLY A 16 -10.47 10.70 -31.41
CA GLY A 16 -11.07 11.19 -30.18
C GLY A 16 -10.88 10.23 -29.01
N MET A 17 -11.13 8.93 -29.22
CA MET A 17 -10.96 7.92 -28.18
C MET A 17 -9.49 7.73 -27.77
N ILE A 18 -8.58 7.64 -28.76
CA ILE A 18 -7.14 7.44 -28.50
C ILE A 18 -6.55 8.65 -27.79
N THR A 19 -6.86 9.88 -28.24
CA THR A 19 -6.32 11.10 -27.65
C THR A 19 -6.79 11.29 -26.20
N VAL A 20 -8.08 11.05 -25.92
CA VAL A 20 -8.61 11.08 -24.55
C VAL A 20 -7.91 10.04 -23.67
N PHE A 21 -7.72 8.82 -24.17
CA PHE A 21 -7.02 7.77 -23.43
C PHE A 21 -5.55 8.13 -23.12
N LEU A 22 -4.83 8.68 -24.10
CA LEU A 22 -3.45 9.13 -23.92
C LEU A 22 -3.33 10.26 -22.90
N VAL A 23 -4.20 11.27 -22.97
CA VAL A 23 -4.21 12.38 -22.00
C VAL A 23 -4.50 11.86 -20.60
N LEU A 24 -5.49 10.97 -20.44
CA LEU A 24 -5.79 10.35 -19.14
C LEU A 24 -4.58 9.59 -18.58
N LEU A 25 -3.91 8.77 -19.38
CA LEU A 25 -2.69 8.08 -18.96
C LEU A 25 -1.62 9.06 -18.47
N ILE A 26 -1.34 10.10 -19.25
CA ILE A 26 -0.35 11.13 -18.91
C ILE A 26 -0.72 11.81 -17.58
N VAL A 27 -1.98 12.22 -17.41
CA VAL A 27 -2.46 12.87 -16.18
C VAL A 27 -2.31 11.95 -14.97
N ILE A 28 -2.60 10.64 -15.11
CA ILE A 28 -2.44 9.67 -14.01
C ILE A 28 -0.96 9.53 -13.64
N TYR A 29 -0.06 9.41 -14.62
CA TYR A 29 1.38 9.29 -14.36
C TYR A 29 1.95 10.56 -13.74
N LEU A 30 1.55 11.74 -14.23
CA LEU A 30 1.92 13.02 -13.64
C LEU A 30 1.37 13.15 -12.22
N GLY A 31 0.14 12.76 -11.96
CA GLY A 31 -0.45 12.73 -10.63
C GLY A 31 0.34 11.84 -9.67
N LYS A 32 0.70 10.61 -10.08
CA LYS A 32 1.54 9.72 -9.27
C LYS A 32 2.93 10.28 -9.02
N LEU A 33 3.53 10.90 -10.03
CA LEU A 33 4.86 11.53 -9.91
C LEU A 33 4.82 12.75 -8.99
N LEU A 34 3.77 13.57 -9.08
CA LEU A 34 3.55 14.71 -8.21
C LEU A 34 3.33 14.26 -6.77
N ILE A 35 2.49 13.24 -6.54
CA ILE A 35 2.30 12.65 -5.21
C ILE A 35 3.64 12.16 -4.65
N TRP A 36 4.46 11.48 -5.46
CA TRP A 36 5.77 11.02 -5.02
C TRP A 36 6.73 12.18 -4.70
N ALA A 37 6.75 13.22 -5.53
CA ALA A 37 7.60 14.39 -5.33
C ALA A 37 7.19 15.18 -4.08
N VAL A 38 5.90 15.46 -3.89
CA VAL A 38 5.42 16.18 -2.70
C VAL A 38 5.60 15.36 -1.44
N ASN A 39 5.40 14.04 -1.48
CA ASN A 39 5.64 13.14 -0.35
C ASN A 39 7.14 13.05 0.02
N LYS A 40 8.04 13.36 -0.91
CA LYS A 40 9.47 13.47 -0.64
C LYS A 40 9.89 14.86 -0.12
N TRP A 41 9.16 15.91 -0.49
CA TRP A 41 9.52 17.30 -0.17
C TRP A 41 8.85 17.81 1.11
N ALA A 42 7.63 17.36 1.37
CA ALA A 42 7.04 17.32 2.70
C ALA A 42 7.04 15.85 3.10
N PRO A 43 8.18 15.31 3.61
CA PRO A 43 8.14 14.03 4.28
C PRO A 43 7.10 14.22 5.37
N GLU A 44 5.94 13.59 5.20
CA GLU A 44 5.00 13.44 6.28
C GLU A 44 5.87 12.90 7.42
N GLU A 45 6.00 13.70 8.48
CA GLU A 45 6.71 13.30 9.69
C GLU A 45 6.32 11.87 9.99
N ALA A 46 7.21 11.13 10.64
CA ALA A 46 6.98 9.79 11.16
C ALA A 46 5.59 9.60 11.84
N VAL A 47 4.54 9.51 11.04
CA VAL A 47 3.20 9.05 11.35
C VAL A 47 3.07 7.78 10.53
N ALA A 48 3.96 6.85 10.87
CA ALA A 48 3.49 5.60 11.38
C ALA A 48 2.31 5.03 10.59
N ASN A 49 2.63 4.42 9.44
CA ASN A 49 2.15 3.07 9.21
C ASN A 49 0.60 2.98 9.30
N LYS A 50 -0.15 3.81 8.58
CA LYS A 50 -1.63 3.70 8.47
C LYS A 50 -2.08 3.05 7.15
N GLY A 51 -1.31 2.07 6.68
CA GLY A 51 -1.70 1.12 5.62
C GLY A 51 -1.62 -0.35 6.05
N SER A 52 -1.07 -0.65 7.23
CA SER A 52 -1.15 -1.99 7.85
C SER A 52 -1.25 -1.98 9.38
N LYS A 53 -1.40 -0.82 10.05
CA LYS A 53 -1.77 -0.75 11.48
C LYS A 53 -3.26 -0.85 11.77
N ALA A 54 -4.14 -1.06 10.79
CA ALA A 54 -5.54 -1.37 11.11
C ALA A 54 -5.74 -2.82 11.60
N ALA A 55 -4.75 -3.71 11.42
CA ALA A 55 -4.79 -5.09 11.92
C ALA A 55 -3.85 -5.36 13.11
N ASN A 56 -2.96 -4.42 13.47
CA ASN A 56 -1.89 -4.66 14.45
C ASN A 56 -1.83 -3.66 15.61
N ALA A 57 -2.83 -2.78 15.76
CA ALA A 57 -2.87 -1.78 16.83
C ALA A 57 -3.23 -2.34 18.23
N VAL A 58 -3.49 -3.64 18.40
CA VAL A 58 -3.91 -4.18 19.72
C VAL A 58 -3.26 -5.54 20.11
N ALA A 59 -2.50 -6.22 19.25
CA ALA A 59 -2.15 -7.64 19.50
C ALA A 59 -0.67 -8.05 19.34
N ALA A 60 0.26 -7.10 19.27
CA ALA A 60 1.68 -7.43 19.35
C ALA A 60 2.14 -7.23 20.80
N ILE A 61 2.12 -8.30 21.59
CA ILE A 61 2.99 -8.36 22.77
C ILE A 61 4.38 -8.04 22.26
N ASP A 62 4.93 -6.94 22.76
CA ASP A 62 6.22 -6.42 22.36
C ASP A 62 7.24 -7.55 22.31
N ALA A 63 8.06 -7.60 21.26
CA ALA A 63 8.98 -8.71 21.03
C ALA A 63 9.88 -8.95 22.26
N THR A 64 10.21 -7.87 22.98
CA THR A 64 10.88 -7.86 24.27
C THR A 64 10.11 -8.66 25.33
N THR A 65 8.82 -8.40 25.50
CA THR A 65 7.97 -9.08 26.48
C THR A 65 7.79 -10.56 26.15
N LYS A 66 7.67 -10.93 24.86
CA LYS A 66 7.64 -12.35 24.47
C LYS A 66 8.95 -13.06 24.79
N ALA A 67 10.08 -12.44 24.46
CA ALA A 67 11.40 -13.00 24.75
C ALA A 67 11.64 -13.20 26.25
N ILE A 68 11.21 -12.25 27.08
CA ILE A 68 11.29 -12.35 28.54
C ILE A 68 10.40 -13.49 29.06
N ILE A 69 9.17 -13.61 28.56
CA ILE A 69 8.25 -14.68 28.96
C ILE A 69 8.81 -16.05 28.57
N ASP A 70 9.28 -16.22 27.34
CA ASP A 70 9.86 -17.48 26.87
C ASP A 70 11.14 -17.85 27.64
N ALA A 71 12.01 -16.88 27.92
CA ALA A 71 13.21 -17.11 28.72
C ALA A 71 12.86 -17.51 30.17
N THR A 72 11.87 -16.85 30.77
CA THR A 72 11.42 -17.16 32.14
C THR A 72 10.77 -18.54 32.20
N VAL A 73 9.90 -18.88 31.24
CA VAL A 73 9.26 -20.21 31.17
C VAL A 73 10.29 -21.30 30.92
N SER A 74 11.27 -21.05 30.05
CA SER A 74 12.38 -21.98 29.83
C SER A 74 13.22 -22.19 31.10
N GLN A 75 13.53 -21.12 31.86
CA GLN A 75 14.26 -21.23 33.13
C GLN A 75 13.49 -22.03 34.19
N ILE A 76 12.18 -21.76 34.34
CA ILE A 76 11.34 -22.45 35.34
C ILE A 76 11.12 -23.92 34.96
N THR A 77 11.03 -24.23 33.67
CA THR A 77 10.77 -25.59 33.19
C THR A 77 12.04 -26.40 32.89
N GLY A 78 13.23 -25.83 33.13
CA GLY A 78 14.51 -26.46 32.80
C GLY A 78 14.66 -26.75 31.30
N GLY A 79 14.11 -25.88 30.44
CA GLY A 79 14.21 -25.96 28.98
C GLY A 79 13.11 -26.78 28.29
N LYS A 80 12.10 -27.26 29.02
CA LYS A 80 11.05 -28.15 28.48
C LYS A 80 9.76 -27.45 28.03
N GLY A 81 9.50 -26.21 28.46
CA GLY A 81 8.27 -25.45 28.15
C GLY A 81 8.51 -24.26 27.20
N ARG A 82 7.53 -23.95 26.34
CA ARG A 82 7.50 -22.79 25.42
C ARG A 82 6.12 -22.13 25.42
N ALA A 83 6.04 -20.81 25.27
CA ALA A 83 4.78 -20.09 25.24
C ALA A 83 4.19 -20.02 23.82
N ASN A 84 3.23 -20.89 23.49
CA ASN A 84 2.66 -20.96 22.14
C ASN A 84 1.62 -19.86 21.83
N LYS A 85 0.89 -19.35 22.83
CA LYS A 85 -0.12 -18.31 22.65
C LYS A 85 -0.17 -17.42 23.88
N ILE A 86 0.16 -16.14 23.70
CA ILE A 86 0.12 -15.14 24.77
C ILE A 86 -0.95 -14.13 24.36
N THR A 87 -1.97 -13.98 25.19
CA THR A 87 -3.09 -13.03 25.00
C THR A 87 -3.29 -12.26 26.28
N LYS A 88 -3.51 -10.94 26.17
CA LYS A 88 -3.86 -10.10 27.30
C LYS A 88 -5.31 -10.41 27.71
N LEU A 89 -5.59 -10.54 29.01
CA LEU A 89 -6.96 -10.65 29.52
C LEU A 89 -7.66 -9.29 29.41
#